data_AF-A0A2I0HU01-F1
#
_entry.id   AF-A0A2I0HU01-F1
#
_cell.length_a   1.000
_cell.length_b   1.000
_cell.length_c   1.000
_cell.angle_alpha   90.00
_cell.angle_beta   90.00
_cell.angle_gamma   90.00
#
_symmetry.space_group_name_H-M   'P 1'
#
loop_
_entity.id
_entity.type
_entity.pdbx_description
1 polymer ?
#
loop_
_entity_poly.entity_id
_entity_poly.type
_entity_poly.pdbx_seq_one_letter_code
_entity_poly.pdbx_strand_id
1 'polypeptide(L)'
;MKRPADCLEDMEKRKRIFRFALEGNALKAIELTQELAQDLLEKNPDLHFDLLSLHFVELICSRKCTEALEFAQSKLAPFGKVQKYVAKLEDFMALLAYEEPEKSPMFHLLSLEYRQHVTDSLNHAILGLLLL
;
A
#
# COMPACT_ATOMS: atom_id res chain seq x y z
N MET A 1 -20.56 19.26 -14.13
CA MET A 1 -19.35 20.07 -13.90
C MET A 1 -19.12 20.13 -12.39
N LYS A 2 -18.01 19.56 -11.89
CA LYS A 2 -17.60 19.68 -10.48
C LYS A 2 -17.38 21.16 -10.14
N ARG A 3 -17.72 21.59 -8.92
CA ARG A 3 -17.48 22.98 -8.52
C ARG A 3 -15.98 23.20 -8.28
N PRO A 4 -15.44 24.42 -8.50
CA PRO A 4 -14.02 24.71 -8.28
C PRO A 4 -13.55 24.42 -6.85
N ALA A 5 -14.44 24.62 -5.87
CA ALA A 5 -14.17 24.32 -4.46
C ALA A 5 -14.01 22.81 -4.22
N ASP A 6 -14.84 21.98 -4.86
CA ASP A 6 -14.77 20.51 -4.77
C ASP A 6 -13.43 20.01 -5.37
N CYS A 7 -12.98 20.60 -6.48
CA CYS A 7 -11.69 20.26 -7.10
C CYS A 7 -10.49 20.61 -6.21
N LEU A 8 -10.54 21.74 -5.48
CA LEU A 8 -9.48 22.13 -4.55
C LEU A 8 -9.44 21.18 -3.35
N GLU A 9 -10.60 20.82 -2.81
CA GLU A 9 -10.72 19.89 -1.68
C GLU A 9 -10.20 18.50 -2.05
N ASP A 10 -10.57 17.98 -3.22
CA ASP A 10 -10.09 16.70 -3.75
C ASP A 10 -8.56 16.68 -3.89
N MET A 11 -7.96 17.79 -4.33
CA MET A 11 -6.50 17.92 -4.47
C MET A 11 -5.78 17.93 -3.13
N GLU A 12 -6.34 18.58 -2.10
CA GLU A 12 -5.80 18.54 -0.74
C GLU A 12 -5.95 17.15 -0.11
N LYS A 13 -7.09 16.46 -0.33
CA LYS A 13 -7.27 15.05 0.07
C LYS A 13 -6.23 14.15 -0.59
N ARG A 14 -6.01 14.28 -1.90
CA ARG A 14 -4.98 13.53 -2.64
C ARG A 14 -3.58 13.73 -2.04
N LYS A 15 -3.18 14.98 -1.76
CA LYS A 15 -1.87 15.27 -1.12
C LYS A 15 -1.74 14.58 0.24
N ARG A 16 -2.80 14.58 1.05
CA ARG A 16 -2.82 13.91 2.36
C ARG A 16 -2.68 12.40 2.22
N ILE A 17 -3.41 11.78 1.29
CA ILE A 17 -3.33 10.35 0.99
C ILE A 17 -1.89 9.97 0.63
N PHE A 18 -1.28 10.70 -0.31
CA PHE A 18 0.10 10.47 -0.74
C PHE A 18 1.08 10.55 0.42
N ARG A 19 0.96 11.58 1.26
CA ARG A 19 1.83 11.77 2.43
C ARG A 19 1.72 10.61 3.41
N PHE A 20 0.51 10.16 3.76
CA PHE A 20 0.33 9.02 4.66
C PHE A 20 0.97 7.74 4.12
N ALA A 21 0.82 7.46 2.82
CA ALA A 21 1.46 6.30 2.20
C ALA A 21 3.00 6.39 2.27
N LEU A 22 3.56 7.58 2.02
CA LEU A 22 5.02 7.78 1.99
C LEU A 22 5.64 7.71 3.39
N GLU A 23 4.91 8.16 4.41
CA GLU A 23 5.29 8.10 5.82
C GLU A 23 5.12 6.69 6.43
N GLY A 24 4.70 5.69 5.65
CA GLY A 24 4.51 4.30 6.11
C GLY A 24 3.14 4.02 6.71
N ASN A 25 2.24 5.02 6.78
CA ASN A 25 0.86 4.84 7.24
C ASN A 25 -0.07 4.45 6.08
N ALA A 26 0.23 3.30 5.45
CA ALA A 26 -0.50 2.83 4.29
C ALA A 26 -1.98 2.51 4.57
N LEU A 27 -2.34 2.06 5.77
CA LEU A 27 -3.74 1.83 6.13
C LEU A 27 -4.56 3.13 6.16
N LYS A 28 -3.99 4.23 6.69
CA LYS A 28 -4.68 5.52 6.64
C LYS A 28 -4.80 6.02 5.22
N ALA A 29 -3.80 5.77 4.38
CA ALA A 29 -3.87 6.09 2.96
C ALA A 29 -4.98 5.30 2.24
N ILE A 30 -5.15 4.00 2.54
CA ILE A 30 -6.24 3.16 2.01
C ILE A 30 -7.60 3.71 2.43
N GLU A 31 -7.80 3.99 3.71
CA GLU A 31 -9.06 4.54 4.25
C GLU A 31 -9.45 5.84 3.53
N LEU A 32 -8.53 6.80 3.48
CA LEU A 32 -8.78 8.09 2.82
C LEU A 32 -8.96 7.94 1.29
N THR A 33 -8.33 6.94 0.68
CA THR A 33 -8.55 6.63 -0.74
C THR A 33 -9.96 6.11 -0.98
N GLN A 34 -10.49 5.26 -0.10
CA GLN A 34 -11.86 4.77 -0.19
C GLN A 34 -12.90 5.87 0.08
N GLU A 35 -12.58 6.84 0.94
CA GLU A 35 -13.43 8.03 1.14
C GLU A 35 -13.47 8.93 -0.09
N LEU A 36 -12.32 9.12 -0.77
CA LEU A 36 -12.22 9.98 -1.96
C LEU A 36 -12.73 9.29 -3.23
N ALA A 37 -12.45 7.99 -3.37
CA ALA A 37 -12.69 7.18 -4.56
C ALA A 37 -13.02 5.73 -4.17
N GLN A 38 -14.27 5.50 -3.76
CA GLN A 38 -14.77 4.26 -3.16
C GLN A 38 -14.37 2.98 -3.92
N ASP A 39 -14.49 2.97 -5.25
CA ASP A 39 -14.23 1.76 -6.04
C ASP A 39 -12.78 1.63 -6.52
N LEU A 40 -11.89 2.60 -6.25
CA LEU A 40 -10.57 2.65 -6.90
C LEU A 40 -9.74 1.39 -6.59
N LEU A 41 -9.70 1.00 -5.32
CA LEU A 41 -8.91 -0.15 -4.87
C LEU A 41 -9.59 -1.49 -5.20
N GLU A 42 -10.91 -1.50 -5.34
CA GLU A 42 -11.65 -2.69 -5.81
C GLU A 42 -11.41 -2.95 -7.30
N LYS A 43 -11.40 -1.87 -8.11
CA LYS A 43 -11.11 -1.92 -9.55
C LYS A 43 -9.62 -2.08 -9.86
N ASN A 44 -8.74 -1.80 -8.89
CA ASN A 44 -7.30 -1.94 -9.01
C ASN A 44 -6.71 -2.79 -7.87
N PRO A 45 -6.90 -4.14 -7.92
CA PRO A 45 -6.42 -5.04 -6.88
C PRO A 45 -4.89 -5.08 -6.78
N ASP A 46 -4.16 -4.73 -7.85
CA ASP A 46 -2.71 -4.64 -7.83
C ASP A 46 -2.23 -3.50 -6.92
N LEU A 47 -2.83 -2.32 -7.06
CA LEU A 47 -2.56 -1.19 -6.18
C LEU A 47 -2.97 -1.47 -4.73
N HIS A 48 -4.12 -2.14 -4.52
CA HIS A 48 -4.56 -2.50 -3.18
C HIS A 48 -3.58 -3.47 -2.51
N PHE A 49 -3.14 -4.50 -3.24
CA PHE A 49 -2.12 -5.43 -2.78
C PHE A 49 -0.82 -4.72 -2.39
N ASP A 50 -0.35 -3.79 -3.22
CA ASP A 50 0.88 -3.04 -2.96
C ASP A 50 0.77 -2.17 -1.70
N LEU A 51 -0.37 -1.50 -1.47
CA LEU A 51 -0.58 -0.70 -0.26
C LEU A 51 -0.66 -1.55 1.01
N LEU A 52 -1.35 -2.70 0.96
CA LEU A 52 -1.37 -3.64 2.09
C LEU A 52 0.04 -4.16 2.37
N SER A 53 0.81 -4.42 1.33
CA SER A 53 2.20 -4.89 1.46
C SER A 53 3.11 -3.85 2.12
N LEU A 54 2.92 -2.54 1.86
CA LEU A 54 3.65 -1.49 2.57
C LEU A 54 3.37 -1.52 4.08
N HIS A 55 2.11 -1.72 4.50
CA HIS A 55 1.79 -1.84 5.92
C HIS A 55 2.42 -3.09 6.53
N PHE A 56 2.37 -4.22 5.84
CA PHE A 56 3.01 -5.46 6.29
C PHE A 56 4.51 -5.28 6.50
N VAL A 57 5.20 -4.63 5.56
CA VAL A 57 6.62 -4.26 5.70
C VAL A 57 6.86 -3.35 6.90
N GLU A 58 5.99 -2.37 7.14
CA GLU A 58 6.12 -1.47 8.30
C GLU A 58 6.02 -2.23 9.64
N LEU A 59 5.14 -3.23 9.73
CA LEU A 59 5.04 -4.10 10.90
C LEU A 59 6.32 -4.93 11.11
N ILE A 60 6.90 -5.45 10.02
CA ILE A 60 8.18 -6.18 10.07
C ILE A 60 9.31 -5.27 10.56
N CYS A 61 9.46 -4.08 9.97
CA CYS A 61 10.47 -3.10 10.36
C CYS A 61 10.33 -2.67 11.83
N SER A 62 9.09 -2.62 12.33
CA SER A 62 8.76 -2.30 13.72
C SER A 62 8.93 -3.48 14.69
N ARG A 63 9.45 -4.63 14.24
CA ARG A 63 9.62 -5.86 15.04
C ARG A 63 8.32 -6.45 15.57
N LYS A 64 7.19 -6.15 14.93
CA LYS A 64 5.85 -6.57 15.32
C LYS A 64 5.44 -7.85 14.59
N CYS A 65 6.22 -8.93 14.75
CA CYS A 65 6.06 -10.16 13.96
C CYS A 65 4.67 -10.80 14.10
N THR A 66 4.10 -10.81 15.31
CA THR A 66 2.75 -11.35 15.55
C THR A 66 1.68 -10.55 14.79
N GLU A 67 1.73 -9.22 14.90
CA GLU A 67 0.80 -8.33 14.18
C GLU A 67 0.97 -8.48 12.66
N ALA A 68 2.22 -8.61 12.17
CA ALA A 68 2.50 -8.84 10.77
C ALA A 68 1.87 -10.15 10.28
N LEU A 69 2.00 -11.25 11.02
CA LEU A 69 1.40 -12.54 10.68
C LEU A 69 -0.13 -12.49 10.67
N GLU A 70 -0.74 -11.91 11.70
CA GLU A 70 -2.20 -11.72 11.75
C GLU A 70 -2.71 -10.86 10.60
N PHE A 71 -1.98 -9.78 10.26
CA PHE A 71 -2.28 -8.94 9.13
C PHE A 71 -2.16 -9.70 7.81
N ALA A 72 -1.10 -10.48 7.61
CA ALA A 72 -0.91 -11.28 6.41
C ALA A 72 -2.03 -12.30 6.22
N GLN A 73 -2.39 -13.04 7.28
CA GLN A 73 -3.46 -14.03 7.23
C GLN A 73 -4.82 -13.40 6.92
N SER A 74 -5.10 -12.21 7.45
CA SER A 74 -6.40 -11.55 7.27
C SER A 74 -6.52 -10.75 5.97
N LYS A 75 -5.46 -10.05 5.56
CA LYS A 75 -5.49 -9.08 4.44
C LYS A 75 -4.76 -9.56 3.20
N LEU A 76 -3.67 -10.31 3.34
CA LEU A 76 -2.84 -10.74 2.20
C LEU A 76 -3.18 -12.16 1.71
N ALA A 77 -3.64 -13.06 2.59
CA ALA A 77 -4.00 -14.43 2.22
C ALA A 77 -5.02 -14.55 1.07
N PRO A 78 -6.03 -13.67 0.91
CA PRO A 78 -6.92 -13.70 -0.25
C PRO A 78 -6.19 -13.60 -1.59
N PHE A 79 -5.08 -12.84 -1.65
CA PHE A 79 -4.25 -12.69 -2.85
C PHE A 79 -3.43 -13.95 -3.16
N GLY A 80 -3.14 -14.78 -2.16
CA GLY A 80 -2.43 -16.06 -2.34
C GLY A 80 -3.20 -17.10 -3.16
N LYS A 81 -4.48 -16.86 -3.44
CA LYS A 81 -5.28 -17.71 -4.35
C LYS A 81 -5.09 -17.37 -5.82
N VAL A 82 -4.43 -16.25 -6.13
CA VAL A 82 -4.23 -15.77 -7.50
C VAL A 82 -2.75 -15.84 -7.82
N GLN A 83 -2.38 -16.68 -8.80
CA GLN A 83 -1.00 -17.06 -9.10
C GLN A 83 -0.05 -15.88 -9.29
N LYS A 84 -0.53 -14.77 -9.87
CA LYS A 84 0.32 -13.59 -10.13
C LYS A 84 0.86 -12.91 -8.86
N TYR A 85 0.22 -13.09 -7.70
CA TYR A 85 0.68 -12.49 -6.44
C TYR A 85 1.55 -13.43 -5.59
N VAL A 86 1.54 -14.73 -5.89
CA VAL A 86 2.15 -15.76 -5.03
C VAL A 86 3.65 -15.50 -4.84
N ALA A 87 4.40 -15.28 -5.92
CA ALA A 87 5.84 -15.03 -5.83
C ALA A 87 6.15 -13.79 -4.97
N LYS A 88 5.42 -12.69 -5.19
CA LYS A 88 5.61 -11.45 -4.41
C LYS A 88 5.20 -11.62 -2.94
N LEU A 89 4.18 -12.43 -2.65
CA LEU A 89 3.83 -12.81 -1.29
C LEU A 89 4.94 -13.61 -0.62
N GLU A 90 5.53 -14.58 -1.32
CA GLU A 90 6.66 -15.38 -0.82
C GLU A 90 7.86 -14.48 -0.49
N ASP A 91 8.18 -13.52 -1.36
CA ASP A 91 9.25 -12.55 -1.11
C ASP A 91 8.99 -11.72 0.16
N PHE A 92 7.75 -11.28 0.39
CA PHE A 92 7.38 -10.59 1.63
C PHE A 92 7.46 -11.51 2.86
N MET A 93 6.99 -12.76 2.76
CA MET A 93 7.06 -13.71 3.88
C MET A 93 8.50 -14.08 4.23
N ALA A 94 9.41 -14.12 3.24
CA ALA A 94 10.82 -14.39 3.45
C ALA A 94 11.47 -13.37 4.41
N LEU A 95 10.97 -12.13 4.48
CA LEU A 95 11.46 -11.13 5.43
C LEU A 95 11.25 -11.54 6.90
N LEU A 96 10.20 -12.30 7.22
CA LEU A 96 9.93 -12.78 8.58
C LEU A 96 10.92 -13.85 9.05
N ALA A 97 11.63 -14.50 8.13
CA ALA A 97 12.62 -15.53 8.47
C ALA A 97 13.93 -14.95 9.04
N TYR A 98 14.08 -13.62 9.05
CA TYR A 98 15.29 -12.93 9.48
C TYR A 98 15.02 -12.09 10.73
N GLU A 99 15.88 -12.25 11.73
CA GLU A 99 15.89 -11.37 12.91
C GLU A 99 16.21 -9.93 12.53
N GLU A 100 16.98 -9.71 11.46
CA GLU A 100 17.25 -8.42 10.82
C GLU A 100 16.79 -8.49 9.35
N PRO A 101 15.55 -8.06 9.01
CA PRO A 101 14.96 -8.06 7.68
C PRO A 101 15.84 -7.42 6.60
N GLU A 102 16.65 -6.44 6.97
CA GLU A 102 17.65 -5.79 6.11
C GLU A 102 18.77 -6.74 5.64
N LYS A 103 18.97 -7.88 6.31
CA LYS A 103 19.89 -8.95 5.89
C LYS A 103 19.23 -9.97 4.97
N SER A 104 17.92 -9.87 4.76
CA SER A 104 17.21 -10.72 3.82
C SER A 104 17.64 -10.42 2.38
N PRO A 105 17.70 -11.42 1.49
CA PRO A 105 17.77 -11.18 0.04
C PRO A 105 16.67 -10.24 -0.48
N MET A 106 15.55 -10.16 0.24
CA MET A 106 14.39 -9.33 -0.09
C MET A 106 14.42 -7.92 0.53
N PHE A 107 15.57 -7.48 1.09
CA PHE A 107 15.71 -6.18 1.75
C PHE A 107 15.27 -4.98 0.89
N HIS A 108 15.34 -5.10 -0.45
CA HIS A 108 14.89 -4.06 -1.38
C HIS A 108 13.40 -3.70 -1.21
N LEU A 109 12.57 -4.62 -0.71
CA LEU A 109 11.16 -4.38 -0.39
C LEU A 109 10.95 -3.47 0.83
N LEU A 110 11.99 -3.29 1.66
CA LEU A 110 12.00 -2.39 2.80
C LEU A 110 12.42 -0.96 2.41
N SER A 111 12.91 -0.78 1.18
CA SER A 111 13.55 0.46 0.74
C SER A 111 12.54 1.61 0.59
N LEU A 112 13.08 2.84 0.72
CA LEU A 112 12.34 4.05 0.38
C LEU A 112 11.92 4.05 -1.10
N GLU A 113 12.74 3.50 -2.00
CA GLU A 113 12.45 3.43 -3.43
C GLU A 113 11.20 2.57 -3.71
N TYR A 114 11.11 1.38 -3.10
CA TYR A 114 9.91 0.54 -3.22
C TYR A 114 8.67 1.27 -2.72
N ARG A 115 8.77 1.93 -1.56
CA ARG A 115 7.69 2.73 -0.99
C ARG A 115 7.26 3.86 -1.93
N GLN A 116 8.23 4.61 -2.47
CA GLN A 116 7.99 5.71 -3.41
C GLN A 116 7.25 5.22 -4.65
N HIS A 117 7.70 4.11 -5.25
CA HIS A 117 7.05 3.53 -6.42
C HIS A 117 5.55 3.22 -6.19
N VAL A 118 5.22 2.62 -5.04
CA VAL A 118 3.82 2.33 -4.68
C VAL A 118 3.05 3.64 -4.43
N THR A 119 3.66 4.62 -3.74
CA THR A 119 3.00 5.91 -3.49
C THR A 119 2.76 6.72 -4.75
N ASP A 120 3.67 6.65 -5.72
CA ASP A 120 3.52 7.29 -7.02
C ASP A 120 2.40 6.62 -7.79
N SER A 121 2.34 5.28 -7.80
CA SER A 121 1.25 4.53 -8.42
C SER A 121 -0.12 4.92 -7.84
N LEU A 122 -0.23 5.05 -6.52
CA LEU A 122 -1.42 5.55 -5.84
C LEU A 122 -1.79 6.97 -6.29
N ASN A 123 -0.81 7.87 -6.29
CA ASN A 123 -1.02 9.27 -6.63
C ASN A 123 -1.49 9.45 -8.08
N HIS A 124 -0.91 8.69 -9.01
CA HIS A 124 -1.31 8.69 -10.42
C HIS A 124 -2.72 8.12 -10.60
N ALA A 125 -3.05 7.03 -9.90
CA ALA A 125 -4.38 6.42 -9.97
C ALA A 125 -5.48 7.39 -9.49
N ILE A 126 -5.25 8.10 -8.39
CA ILE A 126 -6.19 9.12 -7.88
C ILE A 126 -6.27 10.31 -8.85
N LEU A 127 -5.13 10.79 -9.34
CA LEU A 127 -5.12 11.91 -10.30
C LEU A 127 -5.89 11.58 -11.58
N GLY A 128 -5.75 10.36 -12.10
CA GLY A 128 -6.50 9.89 -13.26
C GLY A 128 -8.01 9.96 -13.08
N LEU A 129 -8.52 9.67 -11.87
CA LEU A 129 -9.95 9.80 -11.57
C LEU A 129 -10.42 11.26 -11.46
N LEU A 130 -9.56 12.17 -11.02
CA LEU A 130 -9.92 13.58 -10.84
C LEU A 130 -9.92 14.37 -12.16
N LEU A 131 -9.27 13.84 -13.20
CA LEU A 131 -9.18 14.46 -14.53
C LEU A 131 -10.26 13.94 -15.52
N LEU A 132 -11.06 12.96 -15.10
CA LEU A 132 -12.23 12.43 -15.83
C LEU A 132 -13.52 13.07 -15.33
#